data_AF-A0A537NDV1-F1
#
_entry.id   AF-A0A537NDV1-F1
#
_cell.length_a   1.000
_cell.length_b   1.000
_cell.length_c   1.000
_cell.angle_alpha   90.00
_cell.angle_beta   90.00
_cell.angle_gamma   90.00
#
_symmetry.space_group_name_H-M   'P 1'
#
loop_
_entity.id
_entity.type
_entity.pdbx_description
1 polymer ?
#
loop_
_entity_poly.entity_id
_entity_poly.type
_entity_poly.pdbx_seq_one_letter_code
_entity_poly.pdbx_strand_id
1 'polypeptide(L)'
;TLSNGEDAYLTFVQVKEKYASHNYNRSGVGLNHLAFRVKGRSLVDSIRQYCLDNNITCLYDERYPFANGGNDYYALYVEDPDRIKVEFVAT
;
A
#
# COMPACT_ATOMS: atom_id res chain seq x y z
N THR A 1 -0.48 -8.95 11.11
CA THR A 1 -1.25 -10.19 11.15
C THR A 1 -2.19 -10.08 12.31
N LEU A 2 -3.49 -10.20 12.09
CA LEU A 2 -4.41 -10.30 13.22
C LEU A 2 -4.04 -11.58 13.97
N SER A 3 -3.79 -11.47 15.27
CA SER A 3 -3.17 -12.52 16.08
C SER A 3 -4.13 -13.66 16.42
N ASN A 4 -5.40 -13.56 16.02
CA ASN A 4 -6.48 -14.47 16.38
C ASN A 4 -6.74 -15.57 15.34
N GLY A 5 -5.97 -15.62 14.23
CA GLY A 5 -6.16 -16.62 13.18
C GLY A 5 -7.40 -16.42 12.33
N GLU A 6 -8.06 -15.26 12.46
CA GLU A 6 -9.17 -14.85 11.59
C GLU A 6 -8.65 -13.97 10.45
N ASP A 7 -9.35 -14.04 9.33
CA ASP A 7 -9.08 -13.17 8.20
C ASP A 7 -9.42 -11.71 8.54
N ALA A 8 -8.51 -10.81 8.22
CA ALA A 8 -8.80 -9.38 8.28
C ALA A 8 -9.76 -9.01 7.16
N TYR A 9 -10.78 -8.21 7.47
CA TYR A 9 -11.66 -7.61 6.47
C TYR A 9 -11.43 -6.09 6.41
N LEU A 10 -11.50 -5.54 5.21
CA LEU A 10 -11.43 -4.10 4.95
C LEU A 10 -12.77 -3.65 4.36
N THR A 11 -13.35 -2.61 4.94
CA THR A 11 -14.59 -2.01 4.46
C THR A 11 -14.29 -0.61 3.94
N PHE A 12 -14.57 -0.37 2.67
CA PHE A 12 -14.48 0.94 2.04
C PHE A 12 -15.89 1.51 1.88
N VAL A 13 -16.08 2.76 2.30
CA VAL A 13 -17.38 3.45 2.25
C VAL A 13 -17.17 4.82 1.65
N GLN A 14 -18.08 5.22 0.76
CA GLN A 14 -18.08 6.55 0.17
C GLN A 14 -18.14 7.64 1.24
N VAL A 15 -17.29 8.66 1.12
CA VAL A 15 -17.32 9.83 2.01
C VAL A 15 -18.70 10.49 1.95
N LYS A 16 -19.27 10.80 3.11
CA LYS A 16 -20.55 11.54 3.19
C LYS A 16 -20.33 12.96 2.66
N GLU A 17 -21.31 13.48 1.92
CA GLU A 17 -21.24 14.80 1.27
C GLU A 17 -20.76 15.93 2.20
N LYS A 18 -21.27 15.98 3.44
CA LYS A 18 -20.86 16.99 4.44
C LYS A 18 -19.35 16.97 4.81
N TYR A 19 -18.63 15.91 4.46
CA TYR A 19 -17.19 15.77 4.70
C TYR A 19 -16.36 15.81 3.41
N ALA A 20 -16.97 15.91 2.23
CA ALA A 20 -16.26 15.82 0.94
C ALA A 20 -15.18 16.90 0.73
N SER A 21 -15.29 18.05 1.41
CA SER A 21 -14.27 19.11 1.37
C SER A 21 -13.00 18.79 2.17
N HIS A 22 -13.01 17.74 2.99
CA HIS A 22 -11.86 17.33 3.81
C HIS A 22 -11.00 16.35 3.03
N ASN A 23 -9.97 16.86 2.35
CA ASN A 23 -9.03 16.03 1.61
C ASN A 23 -8.17 15.18 2.56
N TYR A 24 -7.98 13.91 2.23
CA TYR A 24 -7.03 13.05 2.93
C TYR A 24 -5.57 13.43 2.61
N ASN A 25 -4.73 13.37 3.63
CA ASN A 25 -3.29 13.51 3.51
C ASN A 25 -2.61 12.53 4.48
N ARG A 26 -1.94 11.50 3.95
CA ARG A 26 -1.25 10.46 4.73
C ARG A 26 -0.17 10.98 5.69
N SER A 27 0.29 12.23 5.53
CA SER A 27 1.25 12.86 6.45
C SER A 27 0.58 13.62 7.60
N GLY A 28 -0.76 13.71 7.61
CA GLY A 28 -1.55 14.25 8.72
C GLY A 28 -1.80 13.23 9.83
N VAL A 29 -2.51 13.66 10.88
CA VAL A 29 -2.96 12.77 11.96
C VAL A 29 -3.94 11.74 11.39
N GLY A 30 -3.71 10.45 11.68
CA GLY A 30 -4.58 9.35 11.25
C GLY A 30 -3.80 8.22 10.59
N LEU A 31 -4.43 7.57 9.60
CA LEU A 31 -3.82 6.51 8.82
C LEU A 31 -2.70 7.08 7.93
N ASN A 32 -1.58 6.36 7.83
CA ASN A 32 -0.52 6.65 6.86
C ASN A 32 -0.51 5.62 5.73
N HIS A 33 -0.51 4.33 6.08
CA HIS A 33 -0.49 3.23 5.12
C HIS A 33 -1.03 1.93 5.71
N LEU A 34 -1.37 1.00 4.82
CA LEU A 34 -1.64 -0.42 5.12
C LEU A 34 -0.55 -1.28 4.48
N ALA A 35 -0.03 -2.24 5.22
CA ALA A 35 1.00 -3.16 4.74
C ALA A 35 0.50 -4.61 4.73
N PHE A 36 0.66 -5.27 3.58
CA PHE A 36 0.29 -6.66 3.34
C PHE A 36 1.55 -7.50 3.17
N ARG A 37 1.61 -8.60 3.93
CA ARG A 37 2.63 -9.62 3.75
C ARG A 37 2.23 -10.52 2.59
N VAL A 38 3.12 -10.72 1.64
CA VAL A 38 2.90 -11.58 0.47
C VAL A 38 3.98 -12.66 0.39
N LYS A 39 3.61 -13.82 -0.16
CA LYS A 39 4.50 -14.99 -0.20
C LYS A 39 5.60 -14.80 -1.25
N GLY A 40 6.81 -14.50 -0.78
CA GLY A 40 8.00 -14.37 -1.62
C GLY A 40 8.07 -13.13 -2.49
N ARG A 41 9.26 -12.90 -3.05
CA ARG A 41 9.59 -11.71 -3.86
C ARG A 41 8.89 -11.68 -5.23
N SER A 42 8.70 -12.85 -5.84
CA SER A 42 8.05 -12.96 -7.16
C SER A 42 6.60 -12.45 -7.15
N LEU A 43 5.88 -12.60 -6.03
CA LEU A 43 4.53 -12.05 -5.90
C LEU A 43 4.55 -10.52 -5.79
N VAL A 44 5.53 -9.95 -5.10
CA VAL A 44 5.74 -8.48 -5.07
C VAL A 44 5.98 -7.96 -6.49
N ASP A 45 6.87 -8.62 -7.26
CA ASP A 45 7.17 -8.23 -8.65
C ASP A 45 5.95 -8.36 -9.58
N SER A 46 5.14 -9.41 -9.41
CA SER A 46 3.93 -9.63 -10.21
C SER A 46 2.89 -8.55 -9.94
N ILE A 47 2.70 -8.15 -8.68
CA ILE A 47 1.82 -7.04 -8.30
C ILE A 47 2.35 -5.72 -8.88
N ARG A 48 3.67 -5.50 -8.82
CA ARG A 48 4.30 -4.32 -9.42
C ARG A 48 4.02 -4.22 -10.92
N GLN A 49 4.19 -5.32 -11.67
CA GLN A 49 3.93 -5.33 -13.10
C GLN A 49 2.47 -4.98 -13.40
N TYR A 50 1.53 -5.59 -12.65
CA TYR A 50 0.11 -5.24 -12.75
C TYR A 50 -0.14 -3.74 -12.52
N CYS A 51 0.50 -3.15 -11.51
CA CYS A 51 0.38 -1.72 -11.23
C CYS A 51 0.87 -0.86 -12.40
N LEU A 52 2.01 -1.18 -12.99
CA LEU A 52 2.55 -0.46 -14.15
C LEU A 52 1.61 -0.56 -15.36
N ASP A 53 1.11 -1.76 -15.65
CA ASP A 53 0.20 -2.01 -16.78
C ASP A 53 -1.13 -1.26 -16.65
N ASN A 54 -1.56 -0.97 -15.41
CA ASN A 54 -2.81 -0.29 -15.09
C ASN A 54 -2.61 1.19 -14.68
N ASN A 55 -1.42 1.76 -14.87
CA ASN A 55 -1.08 3.14 -14.49
C ASN A 55 -1.36 3.47 -13.01
N ILE A 56 -1.20 2.48 -12.12
CA ILE A 56 -1.26 2.69 -10.67
C ILE A 56 0.06 3.32 -10.22
N THR A 57 -0.03 4.38 -9.43
CA THR A 57 1.13 5.13 -8.94
C THR A 57 2.00 4.26 -8.03
N CYS A 58 3.17 3.84 -8.52
CA CYS A 58 4.21 3.23 -7.70
C CYS A 58 5.06 4.31 -7.02
N LEU A 59 5.21 4.21 -5.71
CA LEU A 59 5.97 5.16 -4.89
C LEU A 59 7.42 4.68 -4.71
N TYR A 60 8.34 5.64 -4.69
CA TYR A 60 9.78 5.39 -4.49
C TYR A 60 10.39 4.47 -5.54
N ASP A 61 9.92 4.59 -6.78
CA ASP A 61 10.32 3.74 -7.91
C ASP A 61 11.83 3.71 -8.13
N GLU A 62 12.50 4.84 -7.87
CA GLU A 62 13.95 5.00 -7.95
C GLU A 62 14.74 4.13 -6.94
N ARG A 63 14.05 3.64 -5.91
CA ARG A 63 14.62 2.77 -4.86
C ARG A 63 13.92 1.42 -4.76
N TYR A 64 13.00 1.08 -5.67
CA TYR A 64 12.40 -0.25 -5.70
C TYR A 64 13.50 -1.32 -5.89
N PRO A 65 13.48 -2.46 -5.18
CA PRO A 65 12.49 -2.92 -4.18
C PRO A 65 12.88 -2.60 -2.72
N PHE A 66 13.88 -1.75 -2.50
CA PHE A 66 14.55 -1.49 -1.22
C PHE A 66 14.41 -0.03 -0.78
N ALA A 67 13.19 0.51 -0.84
CA ALA A 67 12.92 1.93 -0.54
C ALA A 67 13.34 2.36 0.88
N ASN A 68 13.45 1.41 1.81
CA ASN A 68 13.88 1.66 3.20
C ASN A 68 15.42 1.74 3.37
N GLY A 69 16.21 1.57 2.31
CA GLY A 69 17.66 1.75 2.34
C GLY A 69 18.48 0.55 2.81
N GLY A 70 17.87 -0.63 2.96
CA GLY A 70 18.53 -1.91 3.28
C GLY A 70 18.08 -3.04 2.35
N ASN A 71 18.76 -4.19 2.40
CA ASN A 71 18.54 -5.32 1.46
C ASN A 71 17.64 -6.44 2.01
N ASP A 72 17.15 -6.28 3.24
CA ASP A 72 16.29 -7.21 3.98
C ASP A 72 14.80 -6.90 3.79
N TYR A 73 14.46 -5.68 3.39
CA TYR A 73 13.08 -5.22 3.25
C TYR A 73 12.65 -5.12 1.78
N TYR A 74 12.28 -6.26 1.18
CA TYR A 74 11.83 -6.33 -0.20
C TYR A 74 10.34 -5.99 -0.30
N ALA A 75 10.03 -4.76 -0.76
CA ALA A 75 8.66 -4.27 -0.78
C ALA A 75 8.33 -3.38 -1.98
N LEU A 76 7.07 -3.44 -2.38
CA LEU A 76 6.42 -2.50 -3.29
C LEU A 76 5.58 -1.50 -2.48
N TYR A 77 5.68 -0.22 -2.81
CA TYR A 77 4.80 0.82 -2.30
C TYR A 77 3.99 1.40 -3.46
N VAL A 78 2.68 1.51 -3.27
CA VAL A 78 1.78 2.14 -4.26
C VAL A 78 0.88 3.15 -3.56
N GLU A 79 0.23 3.99 -4.35
CA GLU A 79 -0.76 4.96 -3.90
C GLU A 79 -2.12 4.62 -4.50
N ASP A 80 -3.14 4.51 -3.64
CA ASP A 80 -4.52 4.31 -4.08
C ASP A 80 -5.15 5.64 -4.59
N PRO A 81 -6.38 5.62 -5.13
CA PRO A 81 -7.03 6.83 -5.65
C PRO A 81 -7.24 7.93 -4.60
N ASP A 82 -7.36 7.57 -3.31
CA ASP A 82 -7.53 8.51 -2.20
C ASP A 82 -6.20 8.94 -1.57
N ARG A 83 -5.06 8.55 -2.17
CA ARG A 83 -3.69 8.85 -1.74
C ARG A 83 -3.21 8.11 -0.50
N ILE A 84 -3.90 7.05 -0.10
CA ILE A 84 -3.47 6.10 0.92
C ILE A 84 -2.30 5.30 0.33
N LYS A 85 -1.20 5.25 1.09
CA LYS A 85 -0.07 4.40 0.71
C LYS A 85 -0.42 2.95 1.04
N VAL A 86 -0.22 2.06 0.08
CA VAL A 86 -0.37 0.61 0.26
C VAL A 86 0.99 -0.04 0.03
N GLU A 87 1.33 -0.98 0.89
CA GLU A 87 2.62 -1.66 0.86
C GLU A 87 2.42 -3.17 0.73
N PHE A 88 3.20 -3.79 -0.15
CA PHE A 88 3.30 -5.25 -0.28
C PHE A 88 4.73 -5.67 0.01
N VAL A 89 4.93 -6.42 1.09
CA VAL A 89 6.26 -6.85 1.56
C VAL A 89 6.39 -8.37 1.47
N ALA A 90 7.50 -8.84 0.91
CA ALA A 90 7.78 -10.27 0.80
C ALA A 90 8.06 -10.89 2.18
N THR A 91 7.44 -12.03 2.45
CA THR A 91 7.78 -12.96 3.55
C THR A 91 8.45 -14.20 3.05
#